data_AF-A0A9E6E1T6-F1
#
_entry.id   AF-A0A9E6E1T6-F1
#
_cell.length_a   1.000
_cell.length_b   1.000
_cell.length_c   1.000
_cell.angle_alpha   90.00
_cell.angle_beta   90.00
_cell.angle_gamma   90.00
#
_symmetry.space_group_name_H-M   'P 1'
#
loop_
_entity.id
_entity.type
_entity.pdbx_description
1 polymer ?
#
loop_
_entity_poly.entity_id
_entity_poly.type
_entity_poly.pdbx_seq_one_letter_code
_entity_poly.pdbx_strand_id
1 'polypeptide(L)'
;MGLSALALIALANTTVVIDINGQVRELLPGEIPNPGEVIVIMGSGSTVYTDVEALQVEDDGTTVPIVINDQLKPLINAIEQGVDPSKIERLSPAAGYEKPVVRINDNDDN
;
A
#
# COMPACT_ATOMS: atom_id res chain seq x y z
N MET A 1 17.28 11.26 -4.41
CA MET A 1 17.75 9.87 -4.20
C MET A 1 16.63 8.95 -4.66
N GLY A 2 16.42 8.84 -5.96
CA GLY A 2 15.20 8.25 -6.55
C GLY A 2 15.52 6.96 -7.29
N LEU A 3 14.62 5.96 -7.18
CA LEU A 3 14.51 4.71 -7.94
C LEU A 3 15.70 3.72 -7.91
N SER A 4 16.94 4.19 -7.73
CA SER A 4 18.15 3.36 -7.78
C SER A 4 18.27 2.39 -6.59
N ALA A 5 17.86 2.81 -5.39
CA ALA A 5 17.90 1.96 -4.21
C ALA A 5 16.93 0.77 -4.31
N LEU A 6 15.71 0.98 -4.81
CA LEU A 6 14.75 -0.12 -5.02
C LEU A 6 15.25 -1.12 -6.05
N ALA A 7 15.88 -0.65 -7.14
CA ALA A 7 16.44 -1.55 -8.16
C ALA A 7 17.59 -2.42 -7.61
N LEU A 8 18.45 -1.85 -6.75
CA LEU A 8 19.54 -2.58 -6.10
C LEU A 8 19.02 -3.61 -5.09
N ILE A 9 17.99 -3.26 -4.33
CA ILE A 9 17.32 -4.18 -3.41
C ILE A 9 16.59 -5.28 -4.17
N ALA A 10 15.94 -4.97 -5.30
CA ALA A 10 15.30 -5.96 -6.16
C ALA A 10 16.25 -7.01 -6.72
N LEU A 11 17.50 -6.64 -6.97
CA LEU A 11 18.55 -7.57 -7.41
C LEU A 11 19.04 -8.50 -6.29
N ALA A 12 18.77 -8.19 -5.02
CA ALA A 12 19.28 -8.93 -3.87
C ALA A 12 18.37 -10.11 -3.46
N ASN A 13 17.24 -10.35 -4.15
CA ASN A 13 16.22 -11.34 -3.76
C ASN A 13 15.75 -11.15 -2.30
N THR A 14 15.61 -9.91 -1.85
CA THR A 14 15.24 -9.59 -0.47
C THR A 14 13.77 -9.23 -0.36
N THR A 15 13.20 -9.53 0.81
CA THR A 15 11.89 -9.00 1.21
C THR A 15 12.11 -7.60 1.79
N VAL A 16 11.32 -6.64 1.34
CA VAL A 16 11.33 -5.28 1.87
C VAL A 16 10.01 -4.88 2.47
N VAL A 17 10.08 -3.86 3.32
CA VAL A 17 8.93 -3.18 3.88
C VAL A 17 8.92 -1.73 3.40
N ILE A 18 7.74 -1.25 3.03
CA ILE A 18 7.45 0.14 2.74
C ILE A 18 6.61 0.69 3.89
N ASP A 19 7.16 1.64 4.63
CA ASP A 19 6.48 2.33 5.73
C ASP A 19 5.42 3.35 5.21
N ILE A 20 4.52 3.80 6.09
CA ILE A 20 3.47 4.80 5.80
C ILE A 20 4.04 6.12 5.27
N ASN A 21 5.31 6.41 5.57
CA ASN A 21 6.04 7.58 5.07
C ASN A 21 6.67 7.34 3.69
N GLY A 22 6.41 6.19 3.05
CA GLY A 22 7.00 5.77 1.78
C GLY A 22 8.49 5.41 1.87
N GLN A 23 9.01 5.17 3.07
CA GLN A 23 10.40 4.76 3.27
C GLN A 23 10.53 3.26 3.06
N VAL A 24 11.50 2.85 2.25
CA VAL A 24 11.76 1.44 1.96
C VAL A 24 12.93 0.95 2.80
N ARG A 25 12.75 -0.20 3.45
CA ARG A 25 13.80 -0.87 4.22
C ARG A 25 13.74 -2.38 4.02
N GLU A 26 14.82 -3.06 4.31
CA GLU A 26 14.85 -4.52 4.37
C GLU A 26 14.02 -5.03 5.55
N LEU A 27 13.29 -6.14 5.35
CA LEU A 27 12.62 -6.87 6.41
C LEU A 27 13.58 -7.91 7.00
N LEU A 28 13.99 -7.73 8.25
CA LEU A 28 14.92 -8.66 8.88
C LEU A 28 14.20 -9.94 9.35
N PRO A 29 14.87 -11.10 9.40
CA PRO A 29 14.26 -12.32 9.92
C PRO A 29 13.78 -12.16 11.37
N GLY A 30 12.51 -12.48 11.63
CA GLY A 30 11.89 -12.37 12.95
C GLY A 30 11.40 -10.95 13.31
N GLU A 31 11.57 -10.00 12.40
CA GLU A 31 10.97 -8.68 12.54
C GLU A 31 9.47 -8.72 12.22
N ILE A 32 8.68 -7.98 13.00
CA ILE A 32 7.23 -7.87 12.83
C ILE A 32 6.93 -6.50 12.21
N PRO A 33 6.41 -6.45 10.97
CA PRO A 33 5.96 -5.21 10.34
C PRO A 33 4.85 -4.52 11.15
N ASN A 34 4.86 -3.19 11.15
CA ASN A 34 3.82 -2.39 11.79
C ASN A 34 2.55 -2.34 10.93
N PRO A 35 1.37 -2.13 11.56
CA PRO A 35 0.16 -1.80 10.83
C PRO A 35 0.33 -0.67 9.81
N GLY A 36 -0.25 -0.85 8.63
CA GLY A 36 -0.15 0.09 7.51
C GLY A 36 1.12 -0.03 6.67
N GLU A 37 2.09 -0.86 7.08
CA GLU A 37 3.27 -1.14 6.27
C GLU A 37 2.93 -2.12 5.11
N VAL A 38 3.67 -2.03 4.01
CA VAL A 38 3.53 -2.92 2.86
C VAL A 38 4.79 -3.77 2.71
N ILE A 39 4.61 -5.08 2.77
CA ILE A 39 5.67 -6.06 2.54
C ILE A 39 5.73 -6.33 1.04
N VAL A 40 6.91 -6.23 0.43
CA VAL A 40 7.14 -6.55 -0.98
C VAL A 40 8.15 -7.70 -1.05
N ILE A 41 7.71 -8.81 -1.64
CA ILE A 41 8.48 -10.01 -1.84
C ILE A 41 8.86 -10.06 -3.31
N MET A 42 10.17 -10.05 -3.57
CA MET A 42 10.71 -10.10 -4.92
C MET A 42 11.22 -11.53 -5.16
N GLY A 43 10.54 -12.28 -6.02
CA GLY A 43 10.81 -13.69 -6.28
C GLY A 43 12.22 -13.91 -6.84
N SER A 44 12.90 -14.94 -6.34
CA SER A 44 14.23 -15.36 -6.80
C SER A 44 14.13 -16.16 -8.11
N GLY A 45 13.72 -15.49 -9.19
CA GLY A 45 13.44 -16.15 -10.47
C GLY A 45 13.70 -15.26 -11.67
N SER A 46 14.93 -15.30 -12.17
CA SER A 46 15.26 -15.03 -13.59
C SER A 46 14.81 -13.69 -14.18
N THR A 47 15.59 -12.62 -13.91
CA THR A 47 15.84 -11.47 -14.83
C THR A 47 14.65 -10.73 -15.44
N VAL A 48 13.41 -10.99 -15.04
CA VAL A 48 12.22 -10.36 -15.57
C VAL A 48 11.36 -10.00 -14.37
N TYR A 49 10.89 -8.75 -14.35
CA TYR A 49 10.08 -8.07 -13.34
C TYR A 49 8.72 -8.74 -13.02
N THR A 50 8.57 -10.05 -13.21
CA THR A 50 7.28 -10.74 -13.34
C THR A 50 6.75 -11.38 -12.06
N ASP A 51 7.54 -11.46 -10.99
CA ASP A 51 7.09 -12.10 -9.75
C ASP A 51 7.38 -11.19 -8.55
N VAL A 52 6.62 -10.10 -8.47
CA VAL A 52 6.59 -9.20 -7.32
C VAL A 52 5.26 -9.42 -6.61
N GLU A 53 5.32 -9.95 -5.39
CA GLU A 53 4.16 -10.07 -4.52
C GLU A 53 4.19 -8.93 -3.51
N ALA A 54 3.03 -8.33 -3.24
CA ALA A 54 2.90 -7.30 -2.21
C ALA A 54 1.78 -7.66 -1.24
N LEU A 55 2.05 -7.49 0.05
CA LEU A 55 1.14 -7.77 1.16
C LEU A 55 1.00 -6.51 2.00
N GLN A 56 -0.23 -6.09 2.29
CA GLN A 56 -0.51 -5.01 3.23
C GLN A 56 -0.67 -5.57 4.63
N VAL A 57 -0.08 -4.90 5.62
CA VAL A 57 -0.26 -5.22 7.05
C VAL A 57 -1.45 -4.42 7.57
N GLU A 58 -2.48 -5.11 8.02
CA GLU A 58 -3.70 -4.53 8.58
C GLU A 58 -3.51 -4.15 10.06
N ASP A 59 -4.46 -3.39 10.61
CA ASP A 59 -4.44 -2.93 12.01
C ASP A 59 -4.45 -4.07 13.05
N ASP A 60 -4.94 -5.24 12.67
CA ASP A 60 -4.95 -6.45 13.50
C ASP A 60 -3.66 -7.28 13.37
N GLY A 61 -2.70 -6.81 12.57
CA GLY A 61 -1.43 -7.49 12.27
C GLY A 61 -1.56 -8.62 11.26
N THR A 62 -2.72 -8.82 10.64
CA THR A 62 -2.88 -9.75 9.52
C THR A 62 -2.30 -9.15 8.24
N THR A 63 -1.89 -10.03 7.31
CA THR A 63 -1.37 -9.60 6.00
C THR A 63 -2.35 -9.96 4.89
N VAL A 64 -2.74 -8.97 4.09
CA VAL A 64 -3.67 -9.13 2.97
C VAL A 64 -2.92 -8.92 1.66
N PRO A 65 -3.07 -9.80 0.65
CA PRO A 65 -2.42 -9.59 -0.65
C PRO A 65 -2.98 -8.37 -1.37
N ILE A 66 -2.08 -7.51 -1.85
CA ILE A 66 -2.45 -6.39 -2.72
C ILE A 66 -2.65 -6.95 -4.12
N VAL A 67 -3.92 -7.18 -4.47
CA VAL A 67 -4.30 -7.68 -5.80
C VAL A 67 -4.57 -6.49 -6.72
N ILE A 68 -3.78 -6.39 -7.79
CA ILE A 68 -4.04 -5.41 -8.85
C ILE A 68 -5.26 -5.87 -9.66
N ASN A 69 -6.40 -5.25 -9.35
CA ASN A 69 -7.67 -5.51 -10.00
C ASN A 69 -8.18 -4.26 -10.75
N ASP A 70 -9.31 -4.38 -11.45
CA ASP A 70 -9.88 -3.28 -12.23
C ASP A 70 -10.21 -2.02 -11.41
N GLN A 71 -10.35 -2.12 -10.08
CA GLN A 71 -10.54 -0.95 -9.21
C GLN A 71 -9.27 -0.12 -9.03
N LEU A 72 -8.09 -0.73 -9.16
CA LEU A 72 -6.79 -0.04 -9.12
C LEU A 72 -6.31 0.43 -10.50
N LYS A 73 -7.03 0.09 -11.58
CA LYS A 73 -6.73 0.57 -12.94
C LYS A 73 -6.70 2.11 -13.07
N PRO A 74 -7.61 2.87 -12.43
CA PRO A 74 -7.53 4.34 -12.44
C PRO A 74 -6.27 4.87 -11.74
N LEU A 75 -5.82 4.20 -10.67
CA LEU A 75 -4.60 4.55 -9.94
C LEU A 75 -3.37 4.38 -10.83
N ILE A 76 -3.26 3.23 -11.50
CA ILE A 76 -2.14 2.94 -12.42
C ILE A 76 -2.12 3.93 -13.58
N ASN A 77 -3.28 4.17 -14.21
CA ASN A 77 -3.39 5.12 -15.31
C ASN A 77 -2.96 6.54 -14.90
N ALA A 78 -3.31 6.98 -13.69
CA ALA A 78 -2.91 8.28 -13.18
C ALA A 78 -1.39 8.38 -13.03
N ILE A 79 -0.76 7.35 -12.45
CA ILE A 79 0.71 7.26 -12.31
C ILE A 79 1.38 7.30 -13.70
N GLU A 80 0.88 6.54 -14.69
CA GLU A 80 1.42 6.50 -16.05
C GLU A 80 1.31 7.84 -16.78
N GLN A 81 0.25 8.60 -16.51
CA GLN A 81 0.04 9.93 -17.10
C GLN A 81 0.78 11.03 -16.34
N GLY A 82 1.49 10.71 -15.26
CA GLY A 82 2.16 11.68 -14.39
C GLY A 82 1.18 12.51 -13.55
N VAL A 83 -0.07 12.06 -13.40
CA VAL A 83 -1.10 12.68 -12.57
C VAL A 83 -1.01 12.11 -11.16
N ASP A 84 -0.94 13.00 -10.16
CA ASP A 84 -0.97 12.62 -8.75
C ASP A 84 -2.32 11.96 -8.41
N PRO A 85 -2.35 10.66 -8.05
CA PRO A 85 -3.59 9.95 -7.75
C PRO A 85 -4.35 10.52 -6.55
N SER A 86 -3.67 11.19 -5.61
CA SER A 86 -4.31 11.80 -4.44
C SER A 86 -5.27 12.93 -4.82
N LYS A 87 -5.10 13.53 -6.01
CA LYS A 87 -5.95 14.58 -6.57
C LYS A 87 -7.20 14.04 -7.26
N ILE A 88 -7.28 12.74 -7.49
CA ILE A 88 -8.45 12.09 -8.06
C ILE A 88 -9.37 11.74 -6.89
N GLU A 89 -10.52 12.40 -6.80
CA GLU A 89 -11.46 12.29 -5.67
C GLU A 89 -11.76 10.84 -5.25
N ARG A 90 -11.91 9.94 -6.21
CA ARG A 90 -12.19 8.52 -5.96
C ARG A 90 -11.00 7.70 -5.44
N LEU A 91 -9.78 8.22 -5.59
CA LEU A 91 -8.53 7.63 -5.13
C LEU A 91 -7.90 8.45 -4.00
N SER A 92 -8.52 9.57 -3.63
CA SER A 92 -8.07 10.39 -2.53
C SER A 92 -8.13 9.57 -1.24
N PRO A 93 -7.11 9.65 -0.35
CA PRO A 93 -7.12 8.96 0.94
C PRO A 93 -8.37 9.23 1.78
N ALA A 94 -9.05 10.37 1.54
CA ALA A 94 -10.29 10.76 2.19
C ALA A 94 -11.52 9.90 1.84
N ALA A 95 -11.51 9.19 0.70
CA ALA A 95 -12.68 8.44 0.21
C ALA A 95 -13.03 7.20 1.07
N GLY A 96 -12.12 6.74 1.94
CA GLY A 96 -12.35 5.64 2.87
C GLY A 96 -12.96 6.05 4.22
N TYR A 97 -13.09 7.35 4.50
CA TYR A 97 -13.69 7.84 5.74
C TYR A 97 -15.15 8.25 5.51
N GLU A 98 -16.02 7.28 5.22
CA GLU A 98 -17.44 7.48 5.52
C GLU A 98 -17.56 7.55 7.05
N LYS A 99 -17.49 8.76 7.60
CA LYS A 99 -17.87 9.00 8.99
C LYS A 99 -19.33 8.54 9.13
N PRO A 100 -19.65 7.61 10.05
CA PRO A 100 -21.03 7.28 10.31
C PRO A 100 -21.75 8.57 10.69
N VAL A 101 -22.83 8.90 9.97
CA VAL A 101 -23.71 10.00 10.38
C VAL A 101 -24.36 9.58 11.68
N VAL A 102 -23.82 10.04 12.82
CA VAL A 102 -24.51 9.95 14.10
C VAL A 102 -25.74 10.86 13.98
N ARG A 103 -26.89 10.27 13.68
CA ARG A 103 -28.16 10.95 13.88
C ARG A 103 -28.37 11.04 15.39
N ILE A 104 -28.06 12.20 15.95
CA ILE A 104 -28.52 12.55 17.29
C ILE A 104 -30.05 12.63 17.16
N ASN A 105 -30.76 11.69 17.77
CA ASN A 105 -32.20 11.80 17.91
C ASN A 105 -32.43 12.86 18.99
N ASP A 106 -32.72 14.09 18.58
CA ASP A 106 -33.13 15.20 19.44
C ASP A 106 -34.55 15.00 20.00
N ASN A 107 -34.83 13.85 20.61
CA ASN A 107 -36.12 13.51 21.20
C ASN A 107 -35.95 12.97 22.63
N ASP A 108 -35.24 13.74 23.46
CA ASP A 108 -35.21 13.54 24.92
C ASP A 108 -35.61 14.83 25.65
N ASP A 109 -36.71 15.43 25.19
CA ASP A 109 -37.37 16.52 25.87
C ASP A 109 -38.89 16.35 25.70
N ASN A 110 -39.49 15.51 26.56
CA ASN A 110 -40.80 15.74 27.20
C ASN A 110 -41.20 14.59 28.15
#